data_AF-A0A2E0GT36-F1
#
_entry.id   AF-A0A2E0GT36-F1
#
_cell.length_a   1.000
_cell.length_b   1.000
_cell.length_c   1.000
_cell.angle_alpha   90.00
_cell.angle_beta   90.00
_cell.angle_gamma   90.00
#
_symmetry.space_group_name_H-M   'P 1'
#
loop_
_entity.id
_entity.type
_entity.pdbx_description
1 polymer ?
#
loop_
_entity_poly.entity_id
_entity_poly.type
_entity_poly.pdbx_seq_one_letter_code
_entity_poly.pdbx_strand_id
1 'polypeptide(L)'
;MVDLVKKFFFIFAYFFLIFSISPSTLADEKAWYENTEINGDVRLRYEGIYKKPGHDTDRERFRLRLSMKSRVNESIDFVMRLESGVQDPVSSNQTIGDNFSGKDFGIGRSYIDWTINDNANIYAGKMKLPWIRPGGGSLLWDGDLNPEGIVMFISNERLFMNTGVTVIERSSDNSTSLFSFQGGGNF
;
A
#
# COMPACT_ATOMS: atom_id res chain seq x y z
N MET A 1 -25.55 -14.73 29.33
CA MET A 1 -25.10 -14.09 28.07
C MET A 1 -23.83 -13.25 28.25
N VAL A 2 -23.56 -12.71 29.44
CA VAL A 2 -22.33 -11.96 29.75
C VAL A 2 -21.10 -12.87 29.96
N ASP A 3 -21.29 -14.14 30.34
CA ASP A 3 -20.18 -15.06 30.61
C ASP A 3 -19.56 -15.76 29.38
N LEU A 4 -20.25 -15.72 28.23
CA LEU A 4 -19.71 -16.26 26.98
C LEU A 4 -18.75 -15.27 26.29
N VAL A 5 -18.99 -13.97 26.47
CA VAL A 5 -18.14 -12.89 25.92
C VAL A 5 -16.81 -12.77 26.68
N LYS A 6 -16.80 -13.06 28.00
CA LYS A 6 -15.57 -13.05 28.82
C LYS A 6 -14.63 -14.22 28.51
N LYS A 7 -15.16 -15.38 28.09
CA LYS A 7 -14.34 -16.55 27.72
C LYS A 7 -13.66 -16.39 26.36
N PHE A 8 -14.26 -15.65 25.43
CA PHE A 8 -13.64 -15.35 24.13
C PHE A 8 -12.48 -14.34 24.24
N PHE A 9 -12.59 -13.38 25.17
CA PHE A 9 -11.53 -12.40 25.42
C PHE A 9 -10.26 -13.01 26.06
N PHE A 10 -10.41 -14.15 26.76
CA PHE A 10 -9.29 -14.86 27.38
C PHE A 10 -8.46 -15.73 26.40
N ILE A 11 -9.00 -16.07 25.23
CA ILE A 11 -8.31 -16.91 24.24
C ILE A 11 -7.38 -16.07 23.36
N PHE A 12 -7.72 -14.80 23.09
CA PHE A 12 -6.87 -13.91 22.30
C PHE A 12 -5.65 -13.38 23.08
N ALA A 13 -5.76 -13.26 24.41
CA ALA A 13 -4.64 -12.86 25.27
C ALA A 13 -3.58 -13.95 25.46
N TYR A 14 -3.89 -15.22 25.15
CA TYR A 14 -2.95 -16.33 25.32
C TYR A 14 -2.07 -16.59 24.09
N PHE A 15 -2.42 -16.06 22.92
CA PHE A 15 -1.59 -16.19 21.71
C PHE A 15 -0.39 -15.25 21.70
N PHE A 16 -0.39 -14.22 22.56
CA PHE A 16 0.69 -13.24 22.69
C PHE A 16 1.69 -13.53 23.82
N LEU A 17 1.57 -14.67 24.52
CA LEU A 17 2.32 -14.95 25.75
C LEU A 17 3.09 -16.29 25.79
N ILE A 18 3.54 -16.81 24.64
CA ILE A 18 4.47 -17.98 24.59
C ILE A 18 5.80 -17.66 23.89
N PHE A 19 6.14 -16.38 23.67
CA PHE A 19 7.44 -15.98 23.10
C PHE A 19 8.36 -15.31 24.13
N SER A 20 8.43 -15.88 25.33
CA SER A 20 9.42 -15.47 26.33
C SER A 20 10.15 -16.67 26.91
N ILE A 21 11.47 -16.67 26.65
CA ILE A 21 12.54 -17.46 27.27
C ILE A 21 12.91 -18.77 26.54
N SER A 22 13.82 -18.63 25.59
CA SER A 22 15.01 -19.50 25.51
C SER A 22 16.21 -18.59 25.24
N PRO A 23 17.16 -18.42 26.18
CA PRO A 23 18.38 -17.67 25.91
C PRO A 23 19.41 -18.57 25.22
N SER A 24 20.28 -17.93 24.44
CA SER A 24 21.48 -18.45 23.76
C SER A 24 21.31 -19.04 22.36
N THR A 25 21.11 -18.14 21.40
CA THR A 25 22.09 -17.99 20.33
C THR A 25 22.50 -16.53 20.28
N LEU A 26 23.79 -16.25 20.42
CA LEU A 26 24.36 -14.96 20.03
C LEU A 26 24.30 -14.90 18.49
N ALA A 27 23.08 -14.82 17.95
CA ALA A 27 22.88 -14.21 16.66
C ALA A 27 23.26 -12.75 16.86
N ASP A 28 24.18 -12.27 16.04
CA ASP A 28 24.39 -10.84 15.84
C ASP A 28 23.02 -10.27 15.46
N GLU A 29 22.30 -9.73 16.46
CA GLU A 29 20.94 -9.23 16.29
C GLU A 29 21.08 -7.94 15.50
N LYS A 30 21.21 -8.07 14.18
CA LYS A 30 21.19 -6.94 13.26
C LYS A 30 19.99 -6.11 13.63
N ALA A 31 20.25 -4.89 14.07
CA ALA A 31 19.19 -4.02 14.48
C ALA A 31 18.24 -3.79 13.29
N TRP A 32 16.93 -3.76 13.56
CA TRP A 32 15.90 -3.67 12.52
C TRP A 32 16.13 -2.52 11.52
N TYR A 33 16.80 -1.44 11.96
CA TYR A 33 17.14 -0.30 11.10
C TYR A 33 18.19 -0.62 10.03
N GLU A 34 19.08 -1.60 10.24
CA GLU A 34 20.09 -1.99 9.25
C GLU A 34 19.49 -2.69 8.04
N ASN A 35 18.33 -3.31 8.22
CA ASN A 35 17.56 -3.99 7.18
C ASN A 35 16.38 -3.12 6.70
N THR A 36 16.37 -1.83 7.04
CA THR A 36 15.28 -0.91 6.72
C THR A 36 15.75 0.22 5.82
N GLU A 37 15.12 0.33 4.66
CA GLU A 37 15.27 1.44 3.74
C GLU A 37 14.17 2.47 3.98
N ILE A 38 14.55 3.72 4.20
CA ILE A 38 13.62 4.85 4.34
C ILE A 38 13.81 5.76 3.13
N ASN A 39 12.71 6.06 2.44
CA ASN A 39 12.68 6.89 1.24
C ASN A 39 11.56 7.92 1.37
N GLY A 40 11.67 9.06 0.71
CA GLY A 40 10.60 10.06 0.72
C GLY A 40 10.63 10.96 -0.50
N ASP A 41 9.48 11.57 -0.80
CA ASP A 41 9.35 12.59 -1.83
C ASP A 41 8.53 13.78 -1.35
N VAL A 42 8.97 14.96 -1.80
CA VAL A 42 8.28 16.23 -1.61
C VAL A 42 8.05 16.85 -2.97
N ARG A 43 6.83 17.32 -3.22
CA ARG A 43 6.49 18.03 -4.46
C ARG A 43 5.67 19.26 -4.16
N LEU A 44 6.04 20.37 -4.80
CA LEU A 44 5.22 21.57 -4.93
C LEU A 44 4.76 21.69 -6.38
N ARG A 45 3.51 22.13 -6.58
CA ARG A 45 2.91 22.28 -7.92
C ARG A 45 1.95 23.46 -7.92
N TYR A 46 2.10 24.35 -8.90
CA TYR A 46 1.06 25.29 -9.28
C TYR A 46 0.19 24.66 -10.36
N GLU A 47 -1.13 24.84 -10.26
CA GLU A 47 -2.10 24.31 -11.21
C GLU A 47 -3.14 25.38 -11.57
N GLY A 48 -3.19 25.74 -12.86
CA GLY A 48 -4.22 26.59 -13.43
C GLY A 48 -5.11 25.78 -14.38
N ILE A 49 -6.41 25.73 -14.11
CA ILE A 49 -7.41 25.05 -14.94
C ILE A 49 -8.29 26.11 -15.57
N TYR A 50 -8.20 26.23 -16.90
CA TYR A 50 -8.99 27.19 -17.67
C TYR A 50 -10.17 26.49 -18.36
N LYS A 51 -11.40 26.99 -18.16
CA LYS A 51 -12.63 26.33 -18.67
C LYS A 51 -13.49 27.27 -19.52
N LYS A 52 -14.02 26.76 -20.64
CA LYS A 52 -15.00 27.47 -21.49
C LYS A 52 -16.14 26.52 -21.92
N PRO A 53 -17.39 26.70 -21.45
CA PRO A 53 -17.82 27.63 -20.39
C PRO A 53 -17.35 27.16 -19.00
N GLY A 54 -17.11 28.09 -18.08
CA GLY A 54 -16.73 27.78 -16.70
C GLY A 54 -15.95 28.91 -16.02
N HIS A 55 -15.56 28.69 -14.77
CA HIS A 55 -14.62 29.55 -14.05
C HIS A 55 -13.22 28.94 -14.05
N ASP A 56 -12.23 29.81 -14.24
CA ASP A 56 -10.83 29.44 -14.10
C ASP A 56 -10.53 29.13 -12.63
N THR A 57 -9.63 28.17 -12.40
CA THR A 57 -9.22 27.76 -11.06
C THR A 57 -7.71 27.74 -10.99
N ASP A 58 -7.15 28.57 -10.12
CA ASP A 58 -5.74 28.56 -9.77
C ASP A 58 -5.55 28.02 -8.36
N ARG A 59 -4.62 27.08 -8.22
CA ARG A 59 -4.32 26.46 -6.94
C ARG A 59 -2.86 26.05 -6.84
N GLU A 60 -2.29 26.31 -5.67
CA GLU A 60 -1.01 25.75 -5.26
C GLU A 60 -1.25 24.43 -4.54
N ARG A 61 -0.42 23.44 -4.80
CA ARG A 61 -0.55 22.09 -4.25
C ARG A 61 0.79 21.60 -3.73
N PHE A 62 0.73 20.79 -2.69
CA PHE A 62 1.88 20.05 -2.19
C PHE A 62 1.58 18.56 -2.07
N ARG A 63 2.64 17.76 -2.07
CA ARG A 63 2.61 16.33 -1.76
C ARG A 63 3.81 16.02 -0.89
N LEU A 64 3.57 15.25 0.15
CA LEU A 64 4.57 14.74 1.07
C LEU A 64 4.35 13.24 1.23
N ARG A 65 5.40 12.45 0.99
CA ARG A 65 5.36 11.00 1.09
C ARG A 65 6.62 10.50 1.80
N LEU A 66 6.44 9.59 2.74
CA LEU A 66 7.51 8.90 3.44
C LEU A 66 7.24 7.39 3.38
N SER A 67 8.17 6.64 2.83
CA SER A 67 8.10 5.20 2.65
C SER A 67 9.17 4.51 3.45
N MET A 68 8.84 3.35 3.99
CA MET A 68 9.74 2.46 4.71
C MET A 68 9.59 1.06 4.11
N LYS A 69 10.72 0.42 3.82
CA LYS A 69 10.78 -0.98 3.42
C LYS A 69 11.74 -1.70 4.36
N SER A 70 11.25 -2.68 5.11
CA SER A 70 12.04 -3.43 6.07
C SER A 70 12.10 -4.90 5.68
N ARG A 71 13.30 -5.47 5.55
CA ARG A 71 13.49 -6.89 5.30
C ARG A 71 13.31 -7.66 6.60
N VAL A 72 12.20 -8.41 6.70
CA VAL A 72 11.86 -9.21 7.87
C VAL A 72 12.67 -10.51 7.87
N ASN A 73 12.82 -11.13 6.70
CA ASN A 73 13.68 -12.30 6.47
C ASN A 73 14.10 -12.36 4.99
N GLU A 74 14.75 -13.45 4.56
CA GLU A 74 15.25 -13.61 3.17
C GLU A 74 14.15 -13.57 2.09
N SER A 75 12.89 -13.85 2.44
CA SER A 75 11.77 -13.96 1.50
C SER A 75 10.68 -12.91 1.70
N ILE A 76 10.67 -12.21 2.84
CA ILE A 76 9.57 -11.33 3.27
C ILE A 76 10.10 -9.93 3.55
N ASP A 77 9.57 -8.97 2.81
CA ASP A 77 9.72 -7.55 3.08
C ASP A 77 8.38 -6.95 3.57
N PHE A 78 8.45 -6.10 4.58
CA PHE A 78 7.33 -5.25 5.00
C PHE A 78 7.48 -3.86 4.39
N VAL A 79 6.42 -3.36 3.75
CA VAL A 79 6.42 -2.04 3.09
C VAL A 79 5.30 -1.17 3.67
N MET A 80 5.68 0.03 4.11
CA MET A 80 4.76 1.06 4.58
C MET A 80 5.01 2.37 3.83
N ARG A 81 3.96 3.12 3.51
CA ARG A 81 4.06 4.51 3.05
C ARG A 81 3.04 5.38 3.75
N LEU A 82 3.52 6.46 4.35
CA LEU A 82 2.71 7.58 4.80
C LEU A 82 2.66 8.64 3.71
N GLU A 83 1.51 9.28 3.53
CA GLU A 83 1.33 10.31 2.52
C GLU A 83 0.29 11.36 2.90
N SER A 84 0.45 12.56 2.34
CA SER A 84 -0.58 13.61 2.36
C SER A 84 -1.72 13.27 1.41
N GLY A 85 -2.94 13.78 1.64
CA GLY A 85 -4.01 13.70 0.63
C GLY A 85 -4.62 12.32 0.46
N VAL A 86 -4.74 11.56 1.55
CA VAL A 86 -5.24 10.17 1.55
C VAL A 86 -6.72 10.00 1.24
N GLN A 87 -7.49 11.09 1.22
CA GLN A 87 -8.92 11.03 0.89
C GLN A 87 -9.17 10.78 -0.60
N ASP A 88 -8.22 11.17 -1.47
CA ASP A 88 -8.31 10.93 -2.90
C ASP A 88 -7.45 9.71 -3.26
N PRO A 89 -8.06 8.56 -3.64
CA PRO A 89 -7.35 7.31 -3.87
C PRO A 89 -6.39 7.38 -5.06
N VAL A 90 -6.51 8.38 -5.94
CA VAL A 90 -5.67 8.55 -7.13
C VAL A 90 -4.81 9.81 -7.07
N SER A 91 -4.77 10.53 -5.94
CA SER A 91 -3.92 11.70 -5.80
C SER A 91 -3.59 12.05 -4.35
N SER A 92 -2.34 11.84 -3.96
CA SER A 92 -1.80 12.29 -2.67
C SER A 92 -1.46 13.80 -2.61
N ASN A 93 -2.10 14.65 -3.44
CA ASN A 93 -1.85 16.10 -3.45
C ASN A 93 -2.86 16.84 -2.58
N GLN A 94 -2.37 17.71 -1.71
CA GLN A 94 -3.18 18.64 -0.92
C GLN A 94 -3.07 20.06 -1.51
N THR A 95 -4.16 20.82 -1.45
CA THR A 95 -4.17 22.24 -1.85
C THR A 95 -3.61 23.10 -0.72
N ILE A 96 -2.69 24.00 -1.04
CA ILE A 96 -2.17 25.02 -0.12
C ILE A 96 -3.25 26.08 0.06
N GLY A 97 -3.45 26.51 1.30
CA GLY A 97 -4.58 27.37 1.69
C GLY A 97 -5.57 26.62 2.57
N ASP A 98 -6.85 26.97 2.48
CA ASP A 98 -7.95 26.43 3.30
C ASP A 98 -8.01 26.99 4.73
N ASN A 99 -8.00 28.33 4.86
CA ASN A 99 -8.26 29.05 6.13
C ASN A 99 -7.45 28.56 7.35
N PHE A 100 -6.18 28.22 7.14
CA PHE A 100 -5.29 27.67 8.19
C PHE A 100 -5.75 26.32 8.78
N SER A 101 -6.59 25.57 8.06
CA SER A 101 -6.99 24.23 8.45
C SER A 101 -5.80 23.25 8.43
N GLY A 102 -5.88 22.25 9.30
CA GLY A 102 -4.98 21.10 9.26
C GLY A 102 -5.04 20.38 7.91
N LYS A 103 -3.96 19.71 7.53
CA LYS A 103 -3.87 18.95 6.29
C LYS A 103 -3.79 17.47 6.60
N ASP A 104 -4.55 16.66 5.87
CA ASP A 104 -4.63 15.23 6.16
C ASP A 104 -3.39 14.47 5.72
N PHE A 105 -2.98 13.56 6.60
CA PHE A 105 -1.96 12.54 6.37
C PHE A 105 -2.49 11.18 6.78
N GLY A 106 -2.01 10.13 6.13
CA GLY A 106 -2.39 8.77 6.50
C GLY A 106 -1.58 7.71 5.79
N ILE A 107 -2.07 6.47 5.88
CA ILE A 107 -1.42 5.28 5.32
C ILE A 107 -1.80 5.18 3.85
N GLY A 108 -0.83 5.48 2.98
CA GLY A 108 -0.93 5.25 1.55
C GLY A 108 -0.69 3.80 1.16
N ARG A 109 0.29 3.14 1.83
CA ARG A 109 0.62 1.73 1.63
C ARG A 109 0.96 1.06 2.95
N SER A 110 0.59 -0.20 3.09
CA SER A 110 0.95 -1.08 4.20
C SER A 110 0.72 -2.51 3.74
N TYR A 111 1.77 -3.18 3.28
CA TYR A 111 1.65 -4.52 2.70
C TYR A 111 2.91 -5.35 2.93
N ILE A 112 2.72 -6.66 2.83
CA ILE A 112 3.80 -7.65 2.80
C ILE A 112 4.13 -7.94 1.34
N ASP A 113 5.41 -7.94 1.02
CA ASP A 113 6.00 -8.38 -0.23
C ASP A 113 6.70 -9.72 0.04
N TRP A 114 6.09 -10.82 -0.42
CA TRP A 114 6.58 -12.17 -0.22
C TRP A 114 7.12 -12.75 -1.52
N THR A 115 8.44 -12.92 -1.57
CA THR A 115 9.15 -13.59 -2.66
C THR A 115 9.14 -15.09 -2.43
N ILE A 116 8.43 -15.84 -3.28
CA ILE A 116 8.36 -17.31 -3.18
C ILE A 116 9.60 -17.93 -3.84
N ASN A 117 9.93 -17.44 -5.03
CA ASN A 117 11.11 -17.81 -5.82
C ASN A 117 11.35 -16.73 -6.88
N ASP A 118 12.37 -16.92 -7.73
CA ASP A 118 12.74 -15.97 -8.79
C ASP A 118 11.63 -15.69 -9.81
N ASN A 119 10.63 -16.57 -9.90
CA ASN A 119 9.53 -16.49 -10.85
C ASN A 119 8.19 -16.10 -10.21
N ALA A 120 8.09 -16.02 -8.88
CA ALA A 120 6.82 -15.85 -8.19
C ALA A 120 6.91 -14.96 -6.94
N ASN A 121 5.97 -14.01 -6.85
CA ASN A 121 5.88 -13.05 -5.76
C ASN A 121 4.41 -12.82 -5.36
N ILE A 122 4.15 -12.53 -4.08
CA ILE A 122 2.82 -12.16 -3.58
C ILE A 122 2.88 -10.82 -2.83
N TYR A 123 1.94 -9.94 -3.15
CA TYR A 123 1.61 -8.77 -2.32
C TYR A 123 0.34 -9.01 -1.53
N ALA A 124 0.36 -8.68 -0.23
CA ALA A 124 -0.80 -8.77 0.65
C ALA A 124 -0.93 -7.52 1.53
N GLY A 125 -2.04 -6.79 1.44
CA GLY A 125 -2.32 -5.56 2.17
C GLY A 125 -2.65 -4.38 1.24
N LYS A 126 -2.42 -3.14 1.70
CA LYS A 126 -2.57 -1.92 0.90
C LYS A 126 -1.30 -1.69 0.07
N MET A 127 -1.32 -2.10 -1.19
CA MET A 127 -0.11 -2.27 -2.00
C MET A 127 0.00 -1.22 -3.10
N LYS A 128 1.20 -1.09 -3.69
CA LYS A 128 1.38 -0.34 -4.94
C LYS A 128 0.54 -0.97 -6.06
N LEU A 129 0.09 -0.19 -7.03
CA LEU A 129 -0.68 -0.71 -8.17
C LEU A 129 0.01 -1.95 -8.79
N PRO A 130 -0.63 -3.14 -8.77
CA PRO A 130 0.00 -4.38 -9.19
C PRO A 130 -0.06 -4.59 -10.72
N TRP A 131 -0.93 -3.88 -11.43
CA TRP A 131 -1.12 -4.09 -12.86
C TRP A 131 -0.14 -3.23 -13.68
N ILE A 132 0.40 -3.85 -14.72
CA ILE A 132 1.20 -3.16 -15.74
C ILE A 132 0.30 -2.19 -16.49
N ARG A 133 0.81 -0.97 -16.72
CA ARG A 133 0.15 0.08 -17.49
C ARG A 133 0.89 0.27 -18.81
N PRO A 134 0.40 -0.31 -19.94
CA PRO A 134 1.03 -0.13 -21.25
C PRO A 134 1.18 1.35 -21.60
N GLY A 135 2.39 1.76 -21.99
CA GLY A 135 2.70 3.16 -22.33
C GLY A 135 2.59 4.15 -21.16
N GLY A 136 2.50 3.69 -19.91
CA GLY A 136 2.35 4.55 -18.73
C GLY A 136 0.99 5.25 -18.62
N GLY A 137 0.05 4.93 -19.51
CA GLY A 137 -1.27 5.56 -19.55
C GLY A 137 -2.14 5.20 -18.35
N SER A 138 -3.06 6.10 -17.99
CA SER A 138 -4.05 5.93 -16.92
C SER A 138 -5.40 5.40 -17.44
N LEU A 139 -5.43 4.76 -18.61
CA LEU A 139 -6.68 4.40 -19.30
C LEU A 139 -7.60 3.49 -18.47
N LEU A 140 -7.00 2.50 -17.80
CA LEU A 140 -7.73 1.58 -16.90
C LEU A 140 -7.48 1.90 -15.43
N TRP A 141 -6.24 2.27 -15.08
CA TRP A 141 -5.83 2.48 -13.69
C TRP A 141 -4.91 3.68 -13.57
N ASP A 142 -5.18 4.54 -12.57
CA ASP A 142 -4.25 5.59 -12.20
C ASP A 142 -3.03 5.00 -11.47
N GLY A 143 -1.85 5.55 -11.74
CA GLY A 143 -0.59 5.09 -11.13
C GLY A 143 -0.44 5.44 -9.66
N ASP A 144 -1.19 6.42 -9.17
CA ASP A 144 -1.21 6.80 -7.76
C ASP A 144 -2.17 5.91 -6.93
N LEU A 145 -2.98 5.04 -7.57
CA LEU A 145 -3.89 4.12 -6.88
C LEU A 145 -3.15 3.03 -6.09
N ASN A 146 -3.60 2.81 -4.84
CA ASN A 146 -3.05 1.81 -3.93
C ASN A 146 -4.15 0.84 -3.47
N PRO A 147 -4.43 -0.23 -4.25
CA PRO A 147 -5.48 -1.18 -3.93
C PRO A 147 -5.14 -2.02 -2.70
N GLU A 148 -6.18 -2.56 -2.07
CA GLU A 148 -6.07 -3.40 -0.87
C GLU A 148 -6.48 -4.83 -1.20
N GLY A 149 -5.68 -5.82 -0.83
CA GLY A 149 -6.03 -7.22 -1.09
C GLY A 149 -4.82 -8.15 -1.17
N ILE A 150 -4.93 -9.18 -2.00
CA ILE A 150 -3.86 -10.15 -2.24
C ILE A 150 -3.67 -10.33 -3.75
N VAL A 151 -2.45 -10.15 -4.23
CA VAL A 151 -2.10 -10.29 -5.65
C VAL A 151 -0.83 -11.10 -5.79
N MET A 152 -0.85 -12.05 -6.73
CA MET A 152 0.28 -12.90 -7.09
C MET A 152 0.80 -12.49 -8.46
N PHE A 153 2.12 -12.48 -8.58
CA PHE A 153 2.88 -12.20 -9.79
C PHE A 153 3.64 -13.46 -10.15
N ILE A 154 3.51 -13.90 -11.40
CA ILE A 154 4.23 -15.03 -11.96
C ILE A 154 4.92 -14.55 -13.22
N SER A 155 6.21 -14.78 -13.35
CA SER A 155 6.97 -14.36 -14.54
C SER A 155 8.06 -15.35 -14.90
N ASN A 156 8.35 -15.42 -16.19
CA ASN A 156 9.48 -16.12 -16.77
C ASN A 156 10.15 -15.20 -17.81
N GLU A 157 11.22 -15.65 -18.47
CA GLU A 157 12.01 -14.84 -19.41
C GLU A 157 11.19 -14.15 -20.52
N ARG A 158 10.08 -14.75 -20.93
CA ARG A 158 9.25 -14.27 -22.05
C ARG A 158 7.86 -13.81 -21.66
N LEU A 159 7.32 -14.29 -20.55
CA LEU A 159 5.90 -14.16 -20.20
C LEU A 159 5.74 -13.69 -18.76
N PHE A 160 4.68 -12.93 -18.50
CA PHE A 160 4.24 -12.58 -17.16
C PHE A 160 2.74 -12.75 -16.99
N MET A 161 2.31 -12.95 -15.76
CA MET A 161 0.92 -13.08 -15.33
C MET A 161 0.75 -12.51 -13.93
N ASN A 162 -0.22 -11.62 -13.75
CA ASN A 162 -0.61 -11.04 -12.48
C ASN A 162 -2.07 -11.42 -12.21
N THR A 163 -2.36 -11.95 -11.03
CA THR A 163 -3.73 -12.35 -10.65
C THR A 163 -3.97 -12.10 -9.18
N GLY A 164 -5.19 -11.70 -8.82
CA GLY A 164 -5.49 -11.45 -7.42
C GLY A 164 -6.87 -10.90 -7.14
N VAL A 165 -7.14 -10.74 -5.86
CA VAL A 165 -8.39 -10.23 -5.32
C VAL A 165 -8.11 -8.95 -4.55
N THR A 166 -8.74 -7.86 -4.94
CA THR A 166 -8.67 -6.57 -4.24
C THR A 166 -10.03 -6.17 -3.70
N VAL A 167 -10.09 -5.68 -2.47
CA VAL A 167 -11.31 -5.20 -1.84
C VAL A 167 -11.62 -3.79 -2.35
N ILE A 168 -12.88 -3.57 -2.71
CA ILE A 168 -13.45 -2.27 -3.05
C ILE A 168 -14.63 -2.09 -2.10
N GLU A 169 -14.40 -1.46 -0.97
CA GLU A 169 -15.51 -1.18 -0.05
C GLU A 169 -16.33 -0.01 -0.61
N ARG A 170 -17.63 -0.24 -0.81
CA ARG A 170 -18.55 0.75 -1.40
C ARG A 170 -19.48 1.36 -0.35
N SER A 171 -19.78 0.66 0.73
CA SER A 171 -20.51 1.13 1.92
C SER A 171 -20.37 0.14 3.09
N SER A 172 -20.77 0.54 4.30
CA SER A 172 -20.71 -0.27 5.54
C SER A 172 -21.42 -1.62 5.48
N ASP A 173 -22.33 -1.78 4.51
CA ASP A 173 -23.28 -2.89 4.49
C ASP A 173 -22.93 -3.94 3.43
N ASN A 174 -21.98 -3.66 2.53
CA ASN A 174 -21.64 -4.61 1.47
C ASN A 174 -20.20 -4.47 0.97
N SER A 175 -19.39 -5.50 1.25
CA SER A 175 -18.03 -5.61 0.77
C SER A 175 -18.03 -6.06 -0.69
N THR A 176 -17.56 -5.22 -1.61
CA THR A 176 -17.31 -5.62 -3.01
C THR A 176 -15.85 -6.04 -3.14
N SER A 177 -15.59 -7.09 -3.91
CA SER A 177 -14.24 -7.50 -4.27
C SER A 177 -14.08 -7.53 -5.78
N LEU A 178 -12.88 -7.17 -6.24
CA LEU A 178 -12.46 -7.20 -7.62
C LEU A 178 -11.49 -8.35 -7.81
N PHE A 179 -11.87 -9.29 -8.65
CA PHE A 179 -10.97 -10.31 -9.18
C PHE A 179 -10.29 -9.75 -10.42
N SER A 180 -8.96 -9.80 -10.46
CA SER A 180 -8.18 -9.24 -11.54
C SER A 180 -7.23 -10.27 -12.11
N PHE A 181 -7.04 -10.23 -13.43
CA PHE A 181 -6.10 -11.05 -14.18
C PHE A 181 -5.47 -10.20 -15.28
N GLN A 182 -4.15 -10.29 -15.43
CA GLN A 182 -3.40 -9.64 -16.49
C GLN A 182 -2.26 -10.57 -16.93
N GLY A 183 -2.01 -10.67 -18.24
CA GLY A 183 -0.85 -11.39 -18.75
C GLY A 183 -0.30 -10.70 -20.00
N GLY A 184 0.97 -10.97 -20.30
CA GLY A 184 1.65 -10.44 -21.47
C GLY A 184 3.00 -11.10 -21.68
N GLY A 185 3.71 -10.68 -22.73
CA GLY A 185 5.03 -11.22 -23.05
C GLY A 185 5.87 -10.29 -23.92
N ASN A 186 7.18 -10.50 -23.85
CA ASN A 186 8.16 -9.86 -24.72
C ASN A 186 8.53 -10.85 -25.83
N PHE A 187 8.38 -10.42 -27.07
CA PHE A 187 8.64 -11.21 -28.27
C PHE A 187 9.54 -10.43 -29.22
#